data_AF-A0A967SI86-F1
#
_entry.id   AF-A0A967SI86-F1
#
_cell.length_a   1.000
_cell.length_b   1.000
_cell.length_c   1.000
_cell.angle_alpha   90.00
_cell.angle_beta   90.00
_cell.angle_gamma   90.00
#
_symmetry.space_group_name_H-M   'P 1'
#
loop_
_entity.id
_entity.type
_entity.pdbx_description
1 polymer ?
#
loop_
_entity_poly.entity_id
_entity_poly.type
_entity_poly.pdbx_seq_one_letter_code
_entity_poly.pdbx_strand_id
1 'polypeptide(L)' 'LPENALPRRIGITSDDIIWYGDWTRGTLGRLDPETGTVTEFPLPSGEGSRPYGMAVDDSDRIWVVETGVQPNKFVG' A
#
# COMPACT_ATOMS: atom_id res chain seq x y z
N LEU A 1 9.30 1.39 10.10
CA LEU A 1 9.00 1.92 8.74
C LEU A 1 10.12 2.87 8.33
N PRO A 2 10.39 3.06 7.03
CA PRO A 2 11.36 4.04 6.55
C PRO A 2 11.04 5.47 7.01
N GLU A 3 12.05 6.33 7.04
CA GLU A 3 11.89 7.75 7.38
C GLU A 3 10.92 8.43 6.40
N ASN A 4 10.08 9.35 6.90
CA ASN A 4 9.03 10.07 6.15
C ASN A 4 7.86 9.22 5.63
N ALA A 5 7.73 7.97 6.06
CA ALA A 5 6.59 7.16 5.73
C ALA A 5 5.29 7.74 6.32
N LEU A 6 4.26 7.92 5.48
CA LEU A 6 2.90 8.28 5.93
C LEU A 6 1.88 7.22 5.52
N PRO A 7 1.80 6.08 6.23
CA PRO A 7 0.81 5.06 5.95
C PRO A 7 -0.63 5.60 6.03
N ARG A 8 -1.43 5.37 5.00
CA ARG A 8 -2.85 5.68 4.94
C ARG A 8 -3.59 4.42 4.52
N ARG A 9 -4.28 3.78 5.47
CA ARG A 9 -4.90 2.46 5.36
C ARG A 9 -3.93 1.30 5.40
N ILE A 10 -4.47 0.20 5.91
CA ILE A 10 -3.84 -1.10 5.97
C ILE A 10 -4.82 -2.16 5.50
N GLY A 11 -4.28 -3.26 4.97
CA GLY A 11 -4.97 -4.51 4.70
C GLY A 11 -4.18 -5.65 5.32
N ILE A 12 -4.84 -6.74 5.69
CA ILE A 12 -4.19 -7.93 6.24
C ILE A 12 -4.62 -9.11 5.37
N THR A 13 -3.64 -9.85 4.86
CA THR A 13 -3.86 -11.10 4.10
C THR A 13 -4.03 -12.29 5.05
N SER A 14 -4.53 -13.41 4.55
CA SER A 14 -4.83 -14.61 5.35
C SER A 14 -3.60 -15.24 6.04
N ASP A 15 -2.40 -14.86 5.61
CA ASP A 15 -1.10 -15.21 6.20
C ASP A 15 -0.59 -14.19 7.25
N ASP A 16 -1.48 -13.35 7.79
CA ASP A 16 -1.21 -12.31 8.81
C ASP A 16 -0.21 -11.21 8.37
N ILE A 17 0.09 -11.13 7.07
CA ILE A 17 0.96 -10.07 6.54
C ILE A 17 0.21 -8.75 6.43
N ILE A 18 0.83 -7.68 6.93
CA ILE A 18 0.28 -6.34 6.92
C ILE A 18 0.70 -5.63 5.63
N TRP A 19 -0.27 -5.14 4.88
CA TRP A 19 -0.05 -4.30 3.72
C TRP A 19 -0.51 -2.88 4.00
N TYR A 20 0.21 -1.88 3.50
CA TYR A 20 -0.12 -0.47 3.73
C TYR A 20 0.26 0.40 2.53
N GLY A 21 -0.52 1.44 2.27
CA GLY A 21 -0.19 2.44 1.26
C GLY A 21 0.59 3.59 1.88
N ASP A 22 1.77 3.91 1.36
CA ASP A 22 2.54 5.08 1.77
C ASP A 22 2.16 6.30 0.94
N TRP A 23 1.52 7.28 1.60
CA TRP A 23 0.97 8.45 0.94
C TRP A 23 2.03 9.41 0.39
N THR A 24 3.16 9.59 1.07
CA THR A 24 4.21 10.54 0.64
C THR A 24 5.09 9.94 -0.43
N ARG A 25 5.46 8.67 -0.26
CA ARG A 25 6.43 8.00 -1.13
C ARG A 25 5.79 7.29 -2.31
N GLY A 26 4.48 7.07 -2.24
CA GLY A 26 3.75 6.42 -3.32
C GLY A 26 4.15 4.96 -3.49
N THR A 27 4.25 4.25 -2.38
CA THR A 27 4.60 2.83 -2.35
C THR A 27 3.48 2.00 -1.72
N LEU A 28 3.40 0.74 -2.12
CA LEU A 28 2.70 -0.30 -1.38
C LEU A 28 3.74 -1.03 -0.53
N GLY A 29 3.60 -0.96 0.80
CA GLY A 29 4.47 -1.66 1.73
C GLY A 29 3.86 -2.99 2.18
N ARG A 30 4.72 -4.00 2.29
CA ARG A 30 4.47 -5.31 2.90
C ARG A 30 5.30 -5.40 4.19
N LEU A 31 4.64 -5.60 5.32
CA LEU A 31 5.24 -5.75 6.64
C LEU A 31 4.91 -7.15 7.16
N ASP A 32 5.94 -7.93 7.42
CA ASP A 32 5.86 -9.14 8.22
C ASP A 32 5.91 -8.75 9.71
N PRO A 33 4.82 -8.96 10.48
CA PRO A 33 4.78 -8.57 11.89
C PRO A 33 5.64 -9.45 12.80
N GLU A 34 5.96 -10.68 12.41
CA GLU A 34 6.79 -11.58 13.23
C GLU A 34 8.26 -11.19 13.16
N THR A 35 8.75 -10.89 11.96
CA THR A 35 10.17 -10.55 11.74
C THR A 35 10.45 -9.06 11.75
N GLY A 36 9.42 -8.23 11.57
CA GLY A 36 9.55 -6.79 11.35
C GLY A 36 10.08 -6.43 9.95
N THR A 37 10.22 -7.40 9.05
CA THR A 37 10.74 -7.19 7.70
C THR A 37 9.76 -6.36 6.88
N VAL A 38 10.28 -5.31 6.24
CA VAL A 38 9.52 -4.44 5.33
C VAL A 38 10.03 -4.58 3.91
N THR A 39 9.13 -4.82 2.97
CA THR A 39 9.39 -4.75 1.52
C THR A 39 8.44 -3.74 0.90
N GLU A 40 8.91 -2.92 -0.03
CA GLU A 40 8.09 -1.87 -0.62
C GLU A 40 8.12 -1.94 -2.15
N PHE A 41 6.96 -1.67 -2.73
CA PHE A 41 6.74 -1.72 -4.17
C PHE A 41 6.31 -0.33 -4.64
N PRO A 42 6.93 0.24 -5.70
CA PRO A 42 6.49 1.51 -6.24
C PRO A 42 5.10 1.36 -6.84
N LEU A 43 4.20 2.29 -6.50
CA LEU A 43 2.91 2.38 -7.19
C LEU A 43 3.10 2.97 -8.59
N PRO A 44 2.24 2.61 -9.55
CA PRO A 44 2.32 3.08 -10.93
C PRO A 44 2.51 4.60 -11.12
N SER A 45 1.90 5.44 -10.27
CA SER A 45 2.08 6.90 -10.33
C SER A 45 3.18 7.46 -9.42
N GLY A 46 4.03 6.61 -8.84
CA GLY A 46 5.14 7.01 -7.97
C GLY A 46 4.68 7.90 -6.81
N GLU A 47 5.48 8.90 -6.43
CA GLU A 47 5.12 9.90 -5.39
C GLU A 47 3.82 10.66 -5.69
N GLY A 48 3.42 10.75 -6.96
CA GLY A 48 2.16 11.35 -7.39
C GLY A 48 0.93 10.47 -7.10
N SER A 49 1.10 9.19 -6.74
CA SER A 49 0.00 8.25 -6.52
C SER A 49 -0.89 8.64 -5.34
N ARG A 50 -0.30 9.10 -4.23
CA ARG A 50 -1.02 9.43 -2.98
C ARG A 50 -2.09 8.38 -2.65
N PRO A 51 -1.70 7.10 -2.41
CA PRO A 51 -2.65 6.03 -2.14
C PRO A 51 -3.52 6.36 -0.93
N TYR A 52 -4.81 6.05 -1.03
CA TYR A 52 -5.76 6.35 0.06
C TYR A 52 -6.82 5.26 0.28
N GLY A 53 -7.30 4.63 -0.79
CA GLY A 53 -8.18 3.47 -0.68
C GLY A 53 -7.36 2.19 -0.72
N MET A 54 -7.70 1.22 0.13
CA MET A 54 -7.12 -0.12 0.09
C MET A 54 -8.18 -1.16 0.50
N ALA A 55 -8.18 -2.31 -0.17
CA ALA A 55 -8.93 -3.49 0.22
C ALA A 55 -8.12 -4.76 -0.08
N VAL A 56 -8.31 -5.79 0.73
CA VAL A 56 -7.84 -7.15 0.47
C VAL A 56 -9.07 -7.99 0.18
N ASP A 57 -9.06 -8.78 -0.89
CA ASP A 57 -10.16 -9.69 -1.21
C ASP A 57 -9.97 -11.10 -0.65
N ASP A 58 -10.94 -11.97 -0.89
CA ASP A 58 -10.95 -13.36 -0.39
C ASP A 58 -9.87 -14.26 -1.01
N SER A 59 -9.16 -13.76 -2.00
CA SER A 59 -8.07 -14.44 -2.70
C SER A 59 -6.71 -13.80 -2.37
N ASP A 60 -6.63 -13.01 -1.29
CA ASP A 60 -5.44 -12.29 -0.83
C ASP A 60 -4.87 -11.29 -1.85
N ARG A 61 -5.69 -10.83 -2.82
CA ARG A 61 -5.28 -9.75 -3.73
C ARG A 61 -5.49 -8.40 -3.09
N ILE A 62 -4.59 -7.48 -3.38
CA ILE A 62 -4.55 -6.15 -2.80
C ILE A 62 -4.98 -5.15 -3.85
N TRP A 63 -6.05 -4.43 -3.54
CA TRP A 63 -6.61 -3.39 -4.38
C TRP A 63 -6.29 -2.05 -3.76
N VAL A 64 -5.65 -1.15 -4.51
CA VAL A 64 -5.24 0.19 -4.06
C VAL A 64 -5.80 1.26 -5.00
N VAL A 65 -6.23 2.38 -4.44
CA VAL A 65 -6.62 3.57 -5.21
C VAL A 65 -5.59 4.67 -5.03
N GLU A 66 -4.98 5.06 -6.13
CA GLU A 66 -4.16 6.27 -6.25
C GLU A 66 -5.06 7.49 -6.43
N THR A 67 -5.00 8.44 -5.48
CA THR A 67 -5.88 9.62 -5.44
C THR A 67 -5.16 10.93 -5.76
N GLY A 68 -3.85 10.88 -6.03
CA GLY A 68 -3.08 12.05 -6.43
C GLY A 68 -3.13 12.35 -7.93
N VAL A 69 -3.65 11.42 -8.73
CA VAL A 69 -3.84 11.55 -10.19
C VAL A 69 -5.32 11.64 -10.55
N GLN A 70 -5.61 12.27 -11.70
CA GLN A 70 -6.97 12.43 -12.23
C GLN A 70 -7.09 11.84 -13.64
N PRO A 71 -8.07 10.95 -13.91
CA PRO A 71 -8.96 10.34 -12.92
C PRO A 71 -8.17 9.50 -11.90
N ASN A 72 -8.78 9.20 -10.74
CA ASN A 72 -8.19 8.28 -9.77
C ASN A 72 -7.82 6.97 -10.46
N LYS A 73 -6.70 6.38 -10.08
CA LYS A 73 -6.23 5.12 -10.66
C LYS A 73 -6.44 3.97 -9.69
N PHE A 74 -7.07 2.92 -10.19
CA PHE A 74 -7.25 1.65 -9.48
C PHE A 74 -6.12 0.70 -9.84
N VAL A 75 -5.54 0.04 -8.84
CA VAL A 75 -4.38 -0.86 -8.97
C VAL A 75 -4.70 -2.18 -8.25
N GLY A 76 -4.47 -3.31 -8.92
CA GLY A 76 -4.56 -4.66 -8.34
C GLY A 76 -4.26 -5.74 -9.38
#